data_AF-A0A1P8WIV3-F1
#
_entry.id   AF-A0A1P8WIV3-F1
#
_cell.length_a   1.000
_cell.length_b   1.000
_cell.length_c   1.000
_cell.angle_alpha   90.00
_cell.angle_beta   90.00
_cell.angle_gamma   90.00
#
_symmetry.space_group_name_H-M   'P 1'
#
loop_
_entity.id
_entity.type
_entity.pdbx_description
1 polymer ?
#
loop_
_entity_poly.entity_id
_entity_poly.type
_entity_poly.pdbx_seq_one_letter_code
_entity_poly.pdbx_strand_id
1 'polypeptide(L)'
;MKSSLMIPILFAVGTALCWGTYGPALGNARSTPDTPPWSPFKPYVFIGVAYLVIAIIGGLIAMKIKGDSFDFGGAYSPARDWGFIAGSLGAAGAFFLTNAVISSKGNTALVMPIVFGGAVTVNAIVSYLKLRSNPNLEVSSMLWVGMALVFVGVVFVAKNTPHGAPAKKATAGAGADATTTPPAEADSPSE
;
A
#
# COMPACT_ATOMS: atom_id res chain seq x y z
N MET A 1 -20.64 22.01 -11.71
CA MET A 1 -20.87 20.96 -10.68
C MET A 1 -21.34 21.63 -9.41
N LYS A 2 -22.45 21.18 -8.80
CA LYS A 2 -23.00 21.72 -7.55
C LYS A 2 -21.92 21.73 -6.46
N SER A 3 -21.69 22.87 -5.81
CA SER A 3 -20.66 23.09 -4.77
C SER A 3 -20.64 22.02 -3.65
N SER A 4 -21.75 21.33 -3.40
CA SER A 4 -21.87 20.23 -2.44
C SER A 4 -21.03 18.98 -2.77
N LEU A 5 -20.76 18.68 -4.04
CA LEU A 5 -19.96 17.48 -4.41
C LEU A 5 -18.47 17.75 -4.50
N MET A 6 -18.05 19.02 -4.50
CA MET A 6 -16.65 19.39 -4.68
C MET A 6 -15.78 18.92 -3.50
N ILE A 7 -16.31 19.01 -2.27
CA ILE A 7 -15.58 18.60 -1.05
C ILE A 7 -15.34 17.08 -1.04
N PRO A 8 -16.34 16.19 -1.22
CA PRO A 8 -16.09 14.76 -1.34
C PRO A 8 -15.11 14.38 -2.46
N ILE A 9 -15.21 15.03 -3.63
CA ILE A 9 -14.30 14.76 -4.76
C ILE A 9 -12.86 15.15 -4.39
N LEU A 10 -12.66 16.29 -3.72
CA LEU A 10 -11.33 16.72 -3.26
C LEU A 10 -10.71 15.68 -2.31
N PHE A 11 -11.46 15.20 -1.32
CA PHE A 11 -10.98 14.17 -0.40
C PHE A 11 -10.74 12.83 -1.08
N ALA A 12 -11.56 12.46 -2.07
CA ALA A 12 -11.36 11.26 -2.88
C ALA A 12 -10.07 11.35 -3.72
N VAL A 13 -9.79 12.50 -4.35
CA VAL A 13 -8.53 12.75 -5.06
C VAL A 13 -7.35 12.72 -4.09
N GLY A 14 -7.47 13.33 -2.91
CA GLY A 14 -6.45 13.25 -1.86
C GLY A 14 -6.15 11.81 -1.45
N THR A 15 -7.19 10.99 -1.31
CA THR A 15 -7.07 9.56 -1.03
C THR A 15 -6.34 8.84 -2.17
N ALA A 16 -6.71 9.10 -3.44
CA ALA A 16 -6.03 8.54 -4.60
C ALA A 16 -4.53 8.93 -4.66
N LEU A 17 -4.18 10.17 -4.30
CA LEU A 17 -2.80 10.63 -4.23
C LEU A 17 -2.00 9.91 -3.13
N CYS A 18 -2.57 9.79 -1.92
CA CYS A 18 -1.92 9.07 -0.82
C CYS A 18 -1.68 7.59 -1.18
N TRP A 19 -2.67 6.90 -1.73
CA TRP A 19 -2.54 5.50 -2.13
C TRP A 19 -1.68 5.30 -3.38
N GLY A 20 -1.70 6.24 -4.33
CA GLY A 20 -0.85 6.20 -5.51
C GLY A 20 0.63 6.35 -5.17
N THR A 21 0.96 7.24 -4.23
CA THR A 21 2.34 7.46 -3.74
C THR A 21 2.79 6.45 -2.69
N TYR A 22 1.87 5.71 -2.08
CA TYR A 22 2.18 4.64 -1.13
C TYR A 22 3.06 3.54 -1.75
N GLY A 23 2.83 3.16 -3.01
CA GLY A 23 3.63 2.14 -3.69
C GLY A 23 5.13 2.47 -3.77
N PRO A 24 5.51 3.64 -4.34
CA PRO A 24 6.88 4.14 -4.31
C PRO A 24 7.47 4.27 -2.90
N ALA A 25 6.71 4.79 -1.93
CA ALA A 25 7.16 4.90 -0.55
C ALA A 25 7.47 3.52 0.07
N LEU A 26 6.65 2.51 -0.23
CA LEU A 26 6.87 1.13 0.19
C LEU A 26 8.08 0.50 -0.47
N GLY A 27 8.31 0.80 -1.75
CA GLY A 27 9.53 0.47 -2.46
C GLY A 27 10.75 0.98 -1.70
N ASN A 28 10.79 2.28 -1.40
CA ASN A 28 11.89 2.90 -0.64
C ASN A 28 12.09 2.29 0.75
N ALA A 29 11.02 2.02 1.50
CA ALA A 29 11.10 1.39 2.82
C ALA A 29 11.67 -0.05 2.80
N ARG A 30 11.69 -0.67 1.62
CA ARG A 30 12.21 -2.02 1.37
C ARG A 30 13.50 -2.03 0.56
N SER A 31 13.92 -0.88 0.01
CA SER A 31 15.12 -0.72 -0.78
C SER A 31 16.36 -0.72 0.11
N THR A 32 17.28 -1.64 -0.16
CA THR A 32 18.59 -1.72 0.47
C THR A 32 19.57 -2.28 -0.54
N PRO A 33 20.82 -1.77 -0.60
CA PRO A 33 21.81 -2.20 -1.59
C PRO A 33 22.22 -3.67 -1.47
N ASP A 34 22.11 -4.24 -0.27
CA ASP A 34 22.53 -5.61 0.07
C ASP A 34 21.32 -6.50 0.36
N THR A 35 21.57 -7.76 0.75
CA THR A 35 20.54 -8.60 1.40
C THR A 35 19.83 -7.78 2.46
N PRO A 36 18.50 -7.63 2.40
CA PRO A 36 17.83 -6.70 3.29
C PRO A 36 18.14 -7.02 4.75
N PRO A 37 18.68 -6.05 5.52
CA PRO A 37 19.01 -6.31 6.92
C PRO A 37 17.75 -6.42 7.79
N TRP A 38 16.57 -6.27 7.20
CA TRP A 38 15.29 -6.46 7.85
C TRP A 38 14.30 -7.19 6.95
N SER A 39 13.43 -7.97 7.57
CA SER A 39 12.28 -8.55 6.90
C SER A 39 11.32 -7.46 6.39
N PRO A 40 10.59 -7.70 5.28
CA PRO A 40 9.52 -6.82 4.81
C PRO A 40 8.45 -6.47 5.87
N PHE A 41 8.38 -7.25 6.96
CA PHE A 41 7.49 -6.97 8.09
C PHE A 41 7.94 -5.78 8.97
N LYS A 42 9.22 -5.37 8.94
CA LYS A 42 9.67 -4.22 9.73
C LYS A 42 9.01 -2.89 9.25
N PRO A 43 8.98 -2.57 7.95
CA PRO A 43 8.11 -1.51 7.42
C PRO A 43 6.62 -1.74 7.67
N TYR A 44 6.14 -2.98 7.59
CA TYR A 44 4.73 -3.32 7.81
C TYR A 44 4.25 -2.94 9.22
N VAL A 45 5.08 -3.18 10.25
CA VAL A 45 4.76 -2.76 11.63
C VAL A 45 4.57 -1.25 11.71
N PHE A 46 5.45 -0.46 11.07
CA PHE A 46 5.33 1.00 11.09
C PHE A 46 4.15 1.53 10.27
N ILE A 47 3.71 0.81 9.22
CA ILE A 47 2.43 1.08 8.57
C ILE A 47 1.28 0.91 9.57
N GLY A 48 1.29 -0.16 10.36
CA GLY A 48 0.31 -0.39 11.42
C GLY A 48 0.32 0.70 12.49
N VAL A 49 1.50 1.15 12.93
CA VAL A 49 1.64 2.28 13.87
C VAL A 49 1.04 3.55 13.28
N ALA A 50 1.33 3.86 12.01
CA ALA A 50 0.74 5.02 11.34
C ALA A 50 -0.79 4.93 11.28
N TYR A 51 -1.34 3.74 11.01
CA TYR A 51 -2.79 3.52 11.01
C TYR A 51 -3.39 3.75 12.40
N LEU A 52 -2.77 3.24 13.46
CA LEU A 52 -3.23 3.44 14.83
C LEU A 52 -3.27 4.94 15.18
N VAL A 53 -2.15 5.64 14.94
CA VAL A 53 -2.02 7.06 15.25
C VAL A 53 -3.03 7.90 14.46
N ILE A 54 -3.07 7.75 13.14
CA ILE A 54 -3.91 8.59 12.29
C ILE A 54 -5.40 8.25 12.47
N ALA A 55 -5.76 6.96 12.52
CA ALA A 55 -7.18 6.58 12.63
C ALA A 55 -7.76 6.94 13.99
N ILE A 56 -7.05 6.69 15.09
CA ILE A 56 -7.55 6.99 16.43
C ILE A 56 -7.50 8.49 16.68
N ILE A 57 -6.34 9.12 16.56
CA ILE A 57 -6.19 10.55 16.91
C ILE A 57 -6.98 11.41 15.92
N GLY A 58 -6.87 11.14 14.62
CA GLY A 58 -7.61 11.86 13.59
C GLY A 58 -9.12 11.67 13.72
N GLY A 59 -9.57 10.45 14.01
CA GLY A 59 -10.99 10.15 14.26
C GLY A 59 -11.54 10.92 15.46
N LEU A 60 -10.84 10.88 16.60
CA LEU A 60 -11.27 11.59 17.82
C LEU A 60 -11.28 13.12 17.63
N ILE A 61 -10.30 13.68 16.91
CA ILE A 61 -10.30 15.10 16.55
C ILE A 61 -11.50 15.43 15.66
N ALA A 62 -11.78 14.59 14.66
CA ALA A 62 -12.91 14.80 13.76
C ALA A 62 -14.25 14.76 14.53
N MET A 63 -14.43 13.80 15.45
CA MET A 63 -15.59 13.74 16.34
C MET A 63 -15.75 15.05 17.14
N LYS A 64 -14.66 15.53 17.75
CA LYS A 64 -14.68 16.81 18.50
C LYS A 64 -15.11 17.99 17.63
N ILE A 65 -14.54 18.11 16.43
CA ILE A 65 -14.86 19.20 15.50
C ILE A 65 -16.31 19.13 15.02
N LYS A 66 -16.85 17.92 14.87
CA LYS A 66 -18.23 17.67 14.46
C LYS A 66 -19.24 17.77 15.61
N GLY A 67 -18.79 17.97 16.84
CA GLY A 67 -19.66 18.05 18.02
C GLY A 67 -20.27 16.70 18.40
N ASP A 68 -19.61 15.60 18.07
CA ASP A 68 -20.09 14.24 18.37
C ASP A 68 -19.76 13.82 19.81
N SER A 69 -20.50 12.84 20.33
CA SER A 69 -20.24 12.23 21.64
C SER A 69 -19.10 11.22 21.54
N PHE A 70 -18.29 11.09 22.59
CA PHE A 70 -17.29 10.02 22.71
C PHE A 70 -17.84 8.74 23.35
N ASP A 71 -19.16 8.59 23.34
CA ASP A 71 -19.83 7.38 23.79
C ASP A 71 -19.94 6.39 22.61
N PHE A 72 -19.53 5.16 22.86
CA PHE A 72 -19.56 4.07 21.89
C PHE A 72 -20.51 2.92 22.33
N GLY A 73 -21.27 3.12 23.40
CA GLY A 73 -22.24 2.17 23.94
C GLY A 73 -23.67 2.40 23.45
N GLY A 74 -24.59 1.49 23.83
CA GLY A 74 -26.02 1.63 23.57
C GLY A 74 -26.33 1.82 22.08
N ALA A 75 -26.99 2.93 21.76
CA ALA A 75 -27.36 3.31 20.39
C ALA A 75 -26.16 3.50 19.44
N TYR A 76 -24.96 3.75 19.97
CA TYR A 76 -23.73 3.96 19.19
C TYR A 76 -22.95 2.66 18.94
N SER A 77 -23.35 1.54 19.55
CA SER A 77 -22.68 0.24 19.38
C SER A 77 -22.52 -0.18 17.90
N PRO A 78 -23.49 0.03 17.00
CA PRO A 78 -23.30 -0.26 15.59
C PRO A 78 -22.15 0.52 14.94
N ALA A 79 -21.92 1.77 15.34
CA ALA A 79 -20.81 2.57 14.81
C ALA A 79 -19.46 1.97 15.23
N ARG A 80 -19.34 1.54 16.48
CA ARG A 80 -18.17 0.81 17.00
C ARG A 80 -17.98 -0.52 16.28
N ASP A 81 -19.02 -1.34 16.20
CA ASP A 81 -18.93 -2.73 15.76
C ASP A 81 -18.67 -2.81 14.24
N TRP A 82 -19.43 -2.05 13.44
CA TRP A 82 -19.18 -1.97 11.99
C TRP A 82 -17.89 -1.23 11.67
N GLY A 83 -17.53 -0.21 12.48
CA GLY A 83 -16.23 0.45 12.37
C GLY A 83 -15.07 -0.52 12.60
N PHE A 84 -15.17 -1.38 13.61
CA PHE A 84 -14.17 -2.40 13.91
C PHE A 84 -14.07 -3.47 12.82
N ILE A 85 -15.21 -3.94 12.29
CA ILE A 85 -15.24 -4.87 11.16
C ILE A 85 -14.59 -4.23 9.93
N ALA A 86 -14.95 -2.99 9.59
CA ALA A 86 -14.38 -2.27 8.46
C ALA A 86 -12.86 -2.08 8.63
N GLY A 87 -12.40 -1.68 9.82
CA GLY A 87 -10.97 -1.56 10.14
C GLY A 87 -10.23 -2.89 10.04
N SER A 88 -10.85 -3.98 10.49
CA SER A 88 -10.29 -5.34 10.42
C SER A 88 -10.13 -5.81 8.96
N LEU A 89 -11.12 -5.55 8.10
CA LEU A 89 -11.04 -5.83 6.67
C LEU A 89 -9.91 -5.01 6.01
N GLY A 90 -9.75 -3.74 6.39
CA GLY A 90 -8.65 -2.90 5.94
C GLY A 90 -7.27 -3.43 6.36
N ALA A 91 -7.12 -3.83 7.62
CA ALA A 91 -5.88 -4.40 8.15
C ALA A 91 -5.53 -5.74 7.48
N ALA A 92 -6.52 -6.62 7.28
CA ALA A 92 -6.35 -7.85 6.53
C ALA A 92 -5.95 -7.57 5.06
N GLY A 93 -6.57 -6.58 4.42
CA GLY A 93 -6.20 -6.12 3.10
C GLY A 93 -4.74 -5.65 3.01
N ALA A 94 -4.28 -4.86 3.99
CA ALA A 94 -2.89 -4.40 4.06
C ALA A 94 -1.89 -5.57 4.25
N PHE A 95 -2.28 -6.61 5.01
CA PHE A 95 -1.51 -7.84 5.13
C PHE A 95 -1.38 -8.57 3.80
N PHE A 96 -2.50 -8.79 3.08
CA PHE A 96 -2.48 -9.43 1.77
C PHE A 96 -1.71 -8.61 0.73
N LEU A 97 -1.89 -7.30 0.71
CA LEU A 97 -1.13 -6.39 -0.15
C LEU A 97 0.38 -6.52 0.09
N THR A 98 0.79 -6.56 1.37
CA THR A 98 2.19 -6.72 1.75
C THR A 98 2.76 -8.03 1.21
N ASN A 99 2.06 -9.14 1.41
CA ASN A 99 2.46 -10.45 0.92
C ASN A 99 2.48 -10.51 -0.62
N ALA A 100 1.53 -9.89 -1.30
CA ALA A 100 1.47 -9.82 -2.76
C ALA A 100 2.65 -9.05 -3.37
N VAL A 101 3.07 -7.94 -2.75
CA VAL A 101 4.25 -7.20 -3.20
C VAL A 101 5.53 -8.01 -2.96
N ILE A 102 5.61 -8.76 -1.84
CA ILE A 102 6.77 -9.62 -1.56
C ILE A 102 6.84 -10.78 -2.57
N SER A 103 5.73 -11.48 -2.80
CA SER A 103 5.68 -12.63 -3.72
C SER A 103 5.90 -12.24 -5.19
N SER A 104 5.55 -11.00 -5.55
CA SER A 104 5.84 -10.42 -6.87
C SER A 104 7.25 -9.84 -7.01
N LYS A 105 8.17 -10.13 -6.08
CA LYS A 105 9.55 -9.63 -6.07
C LYS A 105 9.65 -8.10 -6.06
N GLY A 106 8.73 -7.43 -5.37
CA GLY A 106 8.70 -5.97 -5.26
C GLY A 106 7.98 -5.27 -6.41
N ASN A 107 7.32 -6.00 -7.31
CA ASN A 107 6.57 -5.43 -8.43
C ASN A 107 5.26 -4.76 -7.97
N THR A 108 5.40 -3.59 -7.39
CA THR A 108 4.27 -2.79 -6.88
C THR A 108 3.40 -2.23 -8.01
N ALA A 109 3.99 -1.99 -9.18
CA ALA A 109 3.30 -1.52 -10.38
C ALA A 109 2.26 -2.53 -10.92
N LEU A 110 2.52 -3.83 -10.76
CA LEU A 110 1.58 -4.89 -11.09
C LEU A 110 0.50 -5.06 -10.00
N VAL A 111 0.89 -5.00 -8.72
CA VAL A 111 -0.02 -5.31 -7.61
C VAL A 111 -1.06 -4.20 -7.39
N MET A 112 -0.67 -2.93 -7.49
CA MET A 112 -1.56 -1.81 -7.15
C MET A 112 -2.83 -1.72 -8.02
N PRO A 113 -2.75 -1.80 -9.37
CA PRO A 113 -3.95 -1.77 -10.21
C PRO A 113 -4.90 -2.93 -9.91
N ILE A 114 -4.36 -4.14 -9.66
CA ILE A 114 -5.17 -5.32 -9.33
C ILE A 114 -5.95 -5.10 -8.03
N VAL A 115 -5.28 -4.60 -6.99
CA VAL A 115 -5.90 -4.37 -5.68
C VAL A 115 -6.99 -3.29 -5.76
N PHE A 116 -6.68 -2.13 -6.34
CA PHE A 116 -7.65 -1.02 -6.37
C PHE A 116 -8.78 -1.24 -7.37
N GLY A 117 -8.50 -1.75 -8.58
CA GLY A 117 -9.54 -2.09 -9.55
C GLY A 117 -10.41 -3.26 -9.09
N GLY A 118 -9.78 -4.26 -8.45
CA GLY A 118 -10.49 -5.37 -7.81
C GLY A 118 -11.41 -4.89 -6.68
N ALA A 119 -10.92 -4.00 -5.80
CA ALA A 119 -11.72 -3.47 -4.69
C ALA A 119 -13.00 -2.76 -5.16
N VAL A 120 -12.91 -1.92 -6.20
CA VAL A 120 -14.07 -1.24 -6.79
C VAL A 120 -15.07 -2.25 -7.36
N THR A 121 -14.57 -3.28 -8.06
CA THR A 121 -15.40 -4.34 -8.65
C THR A 121 -16.11 -5.18 -7.58
N VAL A 122 -15.38 -5.60 -6.54
CA VAL A 122 -15.94 -6.36 -5.40
C VAL A 122 -17.00 -5.52 -4.68
N ASN A 123 -16.75 -4.24 -4.43
CA ASN A 123 -17.73 -3.36 -3.80
C ASN A 123 -19.03 -3.24 -4.63
N ALA A 124 -18.91 -3.12 -5.96
CA ALA A 124 -20.05 -3.10 -6.86
C ALA A 124 -20.86 -4.41 -6.79
N ILE A 125 -20.18 -5.56 -6.82
CA ILE A 125 -20.81 -6.88 -6.71
C ILE A 125 -21.51 -7.06 -5.35
N VAL A 126 -20.85 -6.74 -4.25
CA VAL A 126 -21.44 -6.85 -2.89
C VAL A 126 -22.67 -5.94 -2.78
N SER A 127 -22.59 -4.72 -3.33
CA SER A 127 -23.73 -3.79 -3.36
C SER A 127 -24.91 -4.35 -4.16
N TYR A 128 -24.64 -4.89 -5.35
CA TYR A 128 -25.66 -5.57 -6.16
C TYR A 128 -26.26 -6.76 -5.40
N LEU A 129 -25.44 -7.63 -4.84
CA LEU A 129 -25.90 -8.82 -4.12
C LEU A 129 -26.75 -8.49 -2.90
N LYS A 130 -26.41 -7.42 -2.17
CA LYS A 130 -27.18 -6.94 -1.02
C LYS A 130 -28.55 -6.38 -1.40
N LEU A 131 -28.64 -5.75 -2.57
CA LEU A 131 -29.83 -5.04 -3.02
C LEU A 131 -30.70 -5.84 -4.00
N ARG A 132 -30.20 -6.93 -4.59
CA ARG A 132 -30.87 -7.69 -5.67
C ARG A 132 -32.27 -8.21 -5.33
N SER A 133 -32.56 -8.41 -4.05
CA SER A 133 -33.88 -8.87 -3.59
C SER A 133 -34.92 -7.75 -3.53
N ASN A 134 -34.52 -6.48 -3.71
CA ASN A 134 -35.45 -5.37 -3.73
C ASN A 134 -36.22 -5.33 -5.06
N PRO A 135 -37.56 -5.34 -5.03
CA PRO A 135 -38.38 -5.35 -6.24
C PRO A 135 -38.24 -4.07 -7.09
N ASN A 136 -37.78 -2.97 -6.50
CA ASN A 136 -37.56 -1.69 -7.17
C ASN A 136 -36.10 -1.46 -7.59
N LEU A 137 -35.25 -2.50 -7.57
CA LEU A 137 -33.85 -2.33 -7.96
C LEU A 137 -33.72 -2.18 -9.47
N GLU A 138 -33.41 -0.96 -9.91
CA GLU A 138 -32.98 -0.71 -11.29
C GLU A 138 -31.46 -0.88 -11.40
N VAL A 139 -31.02 -1.95 -12.07
CA VAL A 139 -29.61 -2.17 -12.37
C VAL A 139 -29.31 -1.71 -13.79
N SER A 140 -28.58 -0.60 -13.90
CA SER A 140 -28.08 -0.15 -15.20
C SER A 140 -27.10 -1.17 -15.77
N SER A 141 -27.27 -1.53 -17.05
CA SER A 141 -26.33 -2.38 -17.78
C SER A 141 -24.93 -1.78 -17.86
N MET A 142 -24.81 -0.45 -17.71
CA MET A 142 -23.52 0.26 -17.66
C MET A 142 -22.66 -0.13 -16.46
N LEU A 143 -23.24 -0.70 -15.39
CA LEU A 143 -22.47 -1.24 -14.28
C LEU A 143 -21.52 -2.35 -14.75
N TRP A 144 -22.04 -3.29 -15.55
CA TRP A 144 -21.27 -4.42 -16.08
C TRP A 144 -20.22 -3.96 -17.09
N VAL A 145 -20.58 -2.99 -17.94
CA VAL A 145 -19.63 -2.34 -18.87
C VAL A 145 -18.51 -1.66 -18.08
N GLY A 146 -18.84 -0.91 -17.04
CA GLY A 146 -17.87 -0.25 -16.16
C GLY A 146 -16.90 -1.24 -15.52
N MET A 147 -17.40 -2.37 -15.02
CA MET A 147 -16.54 -3.43 -14.45
C MET A 147 -15.62 -4.06 -15.52
N ALA A 148 -16.12 -4.30 -16.73
CA ALA A 148 -15.28 -4.78 -17.83
C ALA A 148 -14.19 -3.77 -18.20
N LEU A 149 -14.52 -2.48 -18.25
CA LEU A 149 -13.54 -1.41 -18.50
C LEU A 149 -12.51 -1.28 -17.39
N VAL A 150 -12.90 -1.43 -16.12
CA VAL A 150 -11.97 -1.49 -14.99
C VAL A 150 -11.01 -2.65 -15.17
N PHE A 151 -11.51 -3.84 -15.50
CA PHE A 151 -10.65 -5.01 -15.75
C PHE A 151 -9.63 -4.76 -16.86
N VAL A 152 -10.08 -4.24 -18.02
CA VAL A 152 -9.19 -3.89 -19.13
C VAL A 152 -8.17 -2.83 -18.72
N GLY A 153 -8.60 -1.79 -18.00
CA GLY A 153 -7.74 -0.75 -17.47
C GLY A 153 -6.67 -1.30 -16.52
N VAL A 154 -7.04 -2.19 -15.60
CA VAL A 154 -6.10 -2.87 -14.71
C VAL A 154 -5.05 -3.64 -15.50
N VAL A 155 -5.44 -4.40 -16.51
CA VAL A 155 -4.51 -5.16 -17.36
C VAL A 155 -3.56 -4.21 -18.10
N PHE A 156 -4.06 -3.12 -18.68
CA PHE A 156 -3.22 -2.16 -19.39
C PHE A 156 -2.25 -1.43 -18.45
N VAL A 157 -2.71 -0.98 -17.29
CA VAL A 157 -1.82 -0.31 -16.32
C VAL A 157 -0.77 -1.30 -15.81
N ALA A 158 -1.16 -2.51 -15.41
CA ALA A 158 -0.22 -3.50 -14.90
C ALA A 158 0.84 -3.92 -15.93
N LYS A 159 0.48 -4.01 -17.23
CA LYS A 159 1.41 -4.38 -18.30
C LYS A 159 2.33 -3.23 -18.73
N ASN A 160 1.84 -1.98 -18.71
CA ASN A 160 2.54 -0.86 -19.32
C ASN A 160 3.19 0.10 -18.30
N THR A 161 2.92 -0.05 -17.00
CA THR A 161 3.61 0.75 -15.98
C THR A 161 5.09 0.40 -15.98
N PRO A 162 6.00 1.38 -16.18
CA PRO A 162 7.44 1.13 -16.16
C PRO A 162 7.89 0.57 -14.81
N HIS A 163 8.73 -0.45 -14.84
CA HIS A 163 9.38 -0.98 -13.66
C HIS A 163 10.78 -0.35 -13.60
N GLY A 164 11.16 0.22 -12.45
CA GLY A 164 12.54 0.67 -12.26
C GLY A 164 13.48 -0.50 -12.54
N ALA A 165 14.49 -0.29 -13.38
CA ALA A 165 15.48 -1.32 -13.65
C ALA A 165 16.05 -1.82 -12.30
N PRO A 166 16.17 -3.14 -12.07
CA PRO A 166 16.85 -3.63 -10.88
C PRO A 166 18.22 -2.96 -10.84
N ALA A 167 18.56 -2.34 -9.70
CA ALA A 167 19.86 -1.70 -9.53
C ALA A 167 20.92 -2.69 -10.01
N LYS A 168 21.65 -2.31 -11.05
CA LYS A 168 22.76 -3.11 -11.58
C LYS A 168 23.64 -3.38 -10.38
N LYS A 169 23.74 -4.66 -9.95
CA LYS A 169 24.75 -5.08 -8.97
C LYS A 169 26.05 -4.46 -9.47
N ALA A 170 26.59 -3.52 -8.71
CA ALA A 170 27.92 -3.02 -8.97
C ALA A 170 28.80 -4.28 -8.99
N THR A 171 29.34 -4.60 -10.16
CA THR A 171 30.26 -5.71 -10.32
C THR A 171 31.42 -5.40 -9.38
N ALA A 172 31.48 -6.14 -8.26
CA ALA A 172 32.69 -6.21 -7.47
C ALA A 172 33.79 -6.69 -8.42
N GLY A 173 34.73 -5.80 -8.73
CA GLY A 173 35.75 -6.03 -9.73
C GLY A 173 36.98 -5.17 -9.47
N ALA A 174 38.03 -5.87 -9.05
CA ALA A 174 39.45 -5.50 -9.08
C ALA A 174 39.96 -4.58 -7.96
N GLY A 175 40.51 -5.21 -6.92
CA GLY A 175 41.36 -4.56 -5.94
C GLY A 175 41.96 -5.50 -4.87
N ALA A 176 42.21 -6.77 -5.19
CA ALA A 176 42.99 -7.67 -4.34
C ALA A 176 43.65 -8.75 -5.20
N ASP A 177 44.89 -8.50 -5.63
CA ASP A 177 46.04 -9.41 -5.44
C ASP A 177 47.18 -9.11 -6.44
N ALA A 178 48.24 -8.53 -5.89
CA ALA A 178 49.65 -8.64 -6.29
C ALA A 178 50.42 -7.88 -5.20
N THR A 179 51.33 -8.41 -4.39
CA THR A 179 52.22 -9.55 -4.60
C THR A 179 52.74 -10.04 -3.25
N THR A 180 52.95 -11.34 -3.17
CA THR A 180 53.57 -12.14 -2.11
C THR A 180 55.05 -11.81 -1.85
N THR A 181 55.46 -12.04 -0.59
CA THR A 181 56.71 -12.70 -0.12
C THR A 181 57.63 -11.85 0.79
N PRO A 182 57.83 -12.24 2.07
CA PRO A 182 59.00 -11.91 2.90
C PRO A 182 60.12 -12.95 2.68
N PRO A 183 61.43 -12.61 2.80
CA PRO A 183 62.12 -12.72 4.10
C PRO A 183 63.38 -11.84 4.30
N ALA A 184 63.92 -11.92 5.53
CA ALA A 184 65.33 -11.89 5.93
C ALA A 184 65.94 -10.61 6.54
N GLU A 185 66.58 -10.89 7.68
CA GLU A 185 67.32 -10.09 8.64
C GLU A 185 68.79 -9.85 8.20
N ALA A 186 69.44 -8.92 8.91
CA ALA A 186 70.86 -8.49 8.90
C ALA A 186 71.24 -7.39 7.88
N ASP A 187 71.54 -6.18 8.35
CA ASP A 187 72.88 -5.83 8.87
C ASP A 187 72.87 -4.46 9.59
N SER A 188 73.72 -4.32 10.61
CA SER A 188 74.18 -3.03 11.20
C SER A 188 75.28 -2.44 10.28
N PRO A 189 75.89 -1.24 10.44
CA PRO A 189 76.14 -0.43 11.65
C PRO A 189 76.12 1.12 11.48
N SER A 190 76.62 1.83 12.51
CA SER A 190 76.97 3.28 12.67
C SER A 190 75.79 4.23 12.92
N GLU A 191 75.74 5.07 13.97
CA GLU A 191 76.71 5.65 14.92
C GLU A 191 76.09 5.77 16.32
#